data_AF-A0A414RE75-F1
#
_entry.id   AF-A0A414RE75-F1
#
_cell.length_a   1.000
_cell.length_b   1.000
_cell.length_c   1.000
_cell.angle_alpha   90.00
_cell.angle_beta   90.00
_cell.angle_gamma   90.00
#
_symmetry.space_group_name_H-M   'P 1'
#
loop_
_entity.id
_entity.type
_entity.pdbx_description
1 polymer ?
#
loop_
_entity_poly.entity_id
_entity_poly.type
_entity_poly.pdbx_seq_one_letter_code
_entity_poly.pdbx_strand_id
1 'polypeptide(L)'
;MVKVISELEKIGLSLTDEQKESIKKSMGEELYSKQELDKKLSKTQELEEKNKELVGKQETLEKELQTMRDSTPDADALNQKIAELTTTLETERKERAEKDERARLDGLVTDFFADKHFVNAITADAIKAQLVDKLNSDEARGKSISDLFDTIVKDDKGNYKPDILIDEKTFQAQQNRSQIVGNPINQPDGAKLSMAELMKLKNKNPDMDITPYLNRKKEK
;
A
#
# COMPACT_ATOMS: atom_id res chain seq x y z
N MET A 1 45.75 75.03 2.39
CA MET A 1 46.90 75.69 3.03
C MET A 1 46.93 77.22 2.94
N VAL A 2 46.67 77.84 1.78
CA VAL A 2 46.72 79.32 1.61
C VAL A 2 45.71 80.08 2.50
N LYS A 3 44.56 79.47 2.82
CA LYS A 3 43.50 80.10 3.61
C LYS A 3 43.90 80.47 5.05
N VAL A 4 44.71 79.66 5.73
CA VAL A 4 45.04 79.91 7.15
C VAL A 4 45.99 81.10 7.28
N ILE A 5 47.03 81.17 6.45
CA ILE A 5 47.96 82.30 6.42
C ILE A 5 47.22 83.60 6.06
N SER A 6 46.30 83.55 5.08
CA SER A 6 45.51 84.73 4.72
C SER A 6 44.53 85.19 5.80
N GLU A 7 43.97 84.28 6.60
CA GLU A 7 43.10 84.66 7.72
C GLU A 7 43.90 85.25 8.89
N LEU A 8 45.13 84.76 9.13
CA LEU A 8 46.05 85.34 10.12
C LEU A 8 46.49 86.76 9.75
N GLU A 9 46.77 87.02 8.47
CA GLU A 9 47.11 88.36 7.99
C GLU A 9 45.90 89.33 8.09
N LYS A 10 44.68 88.87 7.84
CA LYS A 10 43.44 89.67 7.99
C LYS A 10 43.17 90.14 9.42
N ILE A 11 43.58 89.37 10.43
CA ILE A 11 43.47 89.75 11.84
C ILE A 11 44.67 90.60 12.32
N GLY A 12 45.54 91.04 11.40
CA GLY A 12 46.61 92.00 11.66
C GLY A 12 47.96 91.37 12.04
N LEU A 13 48.13 90.05 11.93
CA LEU A 13 49.41 89.39 12.15
C LEU A 13 50.25 89.41 10.87
N SER A 14 51.25 90.30 10.82
CA SER A 14 52.25 90.31 9.75
C SER A 14 53.22 89.15 9.94
N LEU A 15 53.16 88.16 9.05
CA LEU A 15 54.01 86.96 9.07
C LEU A 15 55.20 87.13 8.13
N THR A 16 56.40 86.79 8.57
CA THR A 16 57.59 86.72 7.71
C THR A 16 57.57 85.48 6.82
N ASP A 17 58.35 85.47 5.74
CA ASP A 17 58.37 84.35 4.78
C ASP A 17 58.78 83.02 5.45
N GLU A 18 59.75 83.06 6.37
CA GLU A 18 60.15 81.90 7.19
C GLU A 18 59.00 81.39 8.08
N GLN A 19 58.20 82.29 8.66
CA GLN A 19 57.04 81.91 9.48
C GLN A 19 55.93 81.29 8.63
N LYS A 20 55.69 81.81 7.41
CA LYS A 20 54.74 81.22 6.45
C LYS A 20 55.15 79.83 6.02
N GLU A 21 56.44 79.61 5.81
CA GLU A 21 56.99 78.31 5.40
C GLU A 21 56.98 77.30 6.56
N SER A 22 57.31 77.74 7.77
CA SER A 22 57.12 76.98 9.02
C SER A 22 55.68 76.52 9.22
N ILE A 23 54.70 77.42 9.02
CA ILE A 23 53.26 77.09 9.15
C ILE A 23 52.83 76.07 8.08
N LYS A 24 53.28 76.21 6.83
CA LYS A 24 53.00 75.22 5.78
C LYS A 24 53.58 73.85 6.14
N LYS A 25 54.79 73.82 6.69
CA LYS A 25 55.49 72.58 7.08
C LYS A 25 54.89 71.92 8.32
N SER A 26 54.44 72.70 9.30
CA SER A 26 53.84 72.20 10.55
C SER A 26 52.40 71.70 10.37
N MET A 27 51.68 72.24 9.39
CA MET A 27 50.30 71.85 9.10
C MET A 27 50.18 70.55 8.28
N GLY A 28 51.27 70.05 7.70
CA GLY A 28 51.30 68.79 6.94
C GLY A 28 50.47 68.80 5.64
N GLU A 29 50.64 67.78 4.80
CA GLU A 29 49.90 67.62 3.52
C GLU A 29 48.45 67.13 3.70
N GLU A 30 48.06 66.71 4.90
CA GLU A 30 46.81 65.96 5.15
C GLU A 30 45.63 66.81 5.70
N LEU A 31 45.65 68.13 5.51
CA LEU A 31 44.50 68.95 5.89
C LEU A 31 43.41 68.90 4.81
N TYR A 32 42.45 68.02 5.04
CA TYR A 32 41.22 67.94 4.24
C TYR A 32 40.39 69.21 4.37
N SER A 33 39.92 69.73 3.24
CA SER A 33 38.88 70.74 3.22
C SER A 33 37.57 70.20 3.80
N LYS A 34 36.70 71.07 4.32
CA LYS A 34 35.37 70.69 4.83
C LYS A 34 34.58 69.85 3.80
N GLN A 35 34.64 70.22 2.52
CA GLN A 35 34.00 69.46 1.44
C GLN A 35 34.57 68.05 1.25
N GLU A 36 35.88 67.85 1.45
CA GLU A 36 36.51 66.52 1.36
C GLU A 36 36.16 65.65 2.57
N LEU A 37 36.11 66.24 3.77
CA LEU A 37 35.61 65.57 4.97
C LEU A 37 34.15 65.16 4.83
N ASP A 38 33.28 66.05 4.35
CA ASP A 38 31.86 65.75 4.12
C ASP A 38 31.69 64.61 3.10
N LYS A 39 32.44 64.64 1.98
CA LYS A 39 32.44 63.55 0.99
C LYS A 39 32.89 62.21 1.56
N LYS A 40 33.95 62.20 2.37
CA LYS A 40 34.44 60.97 3.01
C LYS A 40 33.42 60.45 4.02
N LEU A 41 32.80 61.32 4.82
CA LEU A 41 31.77 60.96 5.77
C LEU A 41 30.55 60.33 5.08
N SER A 42 30.05 60.96 4.01
CA SER A 42 28.94 60.40 3.22
C SER A 42 29.27 59.03 2.64
N LYS A 43 30.49 58.85 2.12
CA LYS A 43 30.93 57.56 1.58
C LYS A 43 31.07 56.48 2.65
N THR A 44 31.53 56.85 3.85
CA THR A 44 31.59 55.93 4.99
C THR A 44 30.19 55.52 5.44
N GLN A 45 29.25 56.45 5.52
CA GLN A 45 27.86 56.16 5.87
C GLN A 45 27.20 55.22 4.85
N GLU A 46 27.38 55.50 3.55
CA GLU A 46 26.88 54.63 2.47
C GLU A 46 27.48 53.22 2.54
N LEU A 47 28.78 53.11 2.84
CA LEU A 47 29.43 51.81 3.03
C LEU A 47 28.92 51.09 4.27
N GLU A 48 28.66 51.80 5.37
CA GLU A 48 28.13 51.21 6.60
C GLU A 48 26.71 50.67 6.39
N GLU A 49 25.85 51.40 5.67
CA GLU A 49 24.51 50.95 5.29
C GLU A 49 24.58 49.71 4.38
N LYS A 50 25.41 49.75 3.34
CA LYS A 50 25.64 48.58 2.47
C LYS A 50 26.15 47.37 3.24
N ASN A 51 27.04 47.58 4.20
CA ASN A 51 27.59 46.49 4.99
C ASN A 51 26.52 45.87 5.92
N LYS A 52 25.67 46.70 6.53
CA LYS A 52 24.50 46.21 7.31
C LYS A 52 23.54 45.41 6.44
N GLU A 53 23.26 45.87 5.22
CA GLU A 53 22.40 45.14 4.27
C GLU A 53 23.02 43.78 3.86
N LEU A 54 24.32 43.75 3.58
CA LEU A 54 25.04 42.53 3.21
C LEU A 54 25.05 41.51 4.35
N VAL A 55 25.31 41.95 5.59
CA VAL A 55 25.27 41.08 6.78
C VAL A 55 23.87 40.50 6.97
N GLY A 56 22.81 41.31 6.83
CA GLY A 56 21.43 40.80 6.94
C GLY A 56 21.07 39.79 5.85
N LYS A 57 21.54 40.00 4.61
CA LYS A 57 21.37 39.01 3.51
C LYS A 57 22.12 37.72 3.80
N GLN A 58 23.34 37.82 4.33
CA GLN A 58 24.14 36.65 4.70
C GLN A 58 23.44 35.82 5.79
N GLU A 59 22.96 36.45 6.87
CA GLU A 59 22.23 35.75 7.93
C GLU A 59 20.96 35.06 7.41
N THR A 60 20.27 35.68 6.46
CA THR A 60 19.06 35.10 5.83
C THR A 60 19.41 33.87 5.00
N LEU A 61 20.46 33.97 4.16
CA LEU A 61 20.94 32.86 3.35
C LEU A 61 21.47 31.69 4.20
N GLU A 62 22.17 31.98 5.30
CA GLU A 62 22.65 30.94 6.23
C GLU A 62 21.48 30.19 6.88
N LYS A 63 20.42 30.90 7.30
CA LYS A 63 19.20 30.27 7.82
C LYS A 63 18.49 29.43 6.76
N GLU A 64 18.40 29.93 5.54
CA GLU A 64 17.79 29.21 4.42
C GLU A 64 18.57 27.92 4.10
N LEU A 65 19.91 28.00 4.03
CA LEU A 65 20.78 26.84 3.83
C LEU A 65 20.65 25.82 4.96
N GLN A 66 20.58 26.27 6.22
CA GLN A 66 20.39 25.39 7.36
C GLN A 66 19.03 24.69 7.29
N THR A 67 17.97 25.43 6.96
CA THR A 67 16.62 24.88 6.79
C THR A 67 16.58 23.85 5.66
N MET A 68 17.26 24.12 4.54
CA MET A 68 17.39 23.16 3.43
C MET A 68 18.15 21.89 3.84
N ARG A 69 19.22 22.03 4.63
CA ARG A 69 20.00 20.90 5.14
C ARG A 69 19.19 20.02 6.10
N ASP A 70 18.41 20.63 6.99
CA ASP A 70 17.60 19.93 7.98
C ASP A 70 16.34 19.29 7.37
N SER A 71 15.84 19.82 6.24
CA SER A 71 14.65 19.32 5.54
C SER A 71 14.94 18.32 4.42
N THR A 72 16.19 18.20 3.98
CA THR A 72 16.58 17.19 2.99
C THR A 72 16.76 15.85 3.70
N PRO A 73 15.95 14.82 3.40
CA PRO A 73 16.21 13.49 3.94
C PRO A 73 17.61 13.05 3.50
N ASP A 74 18.42 12.60 4.45
CA ASP A 74 19.79 12.17 4.22
C ASP A 74 19.84 11.19 3.04
N ALA A 75 20.85 11.31 2.18
CA ALA A 75 20.96 10.44 1.00
C ALA A 75 20.99 8.96 1.42
N ASP A 76 21.57 8.67 2.59
CA ASP A 76 21.56 7.34 3.20
C ASP A 76 20.16 6.90 3.65
N ALA A 77 19.35 7.80 4.22
CA ALA A 77 17.97 7.52 4.58
C ALA A 77 17.07 7.27 3.35
N LEU A 78 17.29 8.01 2.26
CA LEU A 78 16.61 7.78 0.99
C LEU A 78 17.01 6.43 0.37
N ASN A 79 18.29 6.10 0.37
CA ASN A 79 18.79 4.81 -0.12
C ASN A 79 18.26 3.63 0.70
N GLN A 80 18.20 3.76 2.03
CA GLN A 80 17.60 2.75 2.90
C GLN A 80 16.12 2.55 2.54
N LYS A 81 15.36 3.63 2.39
CA LYS A 81 13.94 3.57 2.02
C LYS A 81 13.73 2.95 0.63
N ILE A 82 14.61 3.21 -0.33
CA ILE A 82 14.59 2.57 -1.65
C ILE A 82 14.83 1.06 -1.51
N ALA A 83 15.80 0.63 -0.71
CA ALA A 83 16.09 -0.78 -0.48
C ALA A 83 14.92 -1.51 0.19
N GLU A 84 14.32 -0.90 1.21
CA GLU A 84 13.13 -1.42 1.90
C GLU A 84 11.96 -1.56 0.91
N LEU A 85 11.62 -0.50 0.18
CA LEU A 85 10.53 -0.52 -0.80
C LEU A 85 10.76 -1.53 -1.93
N THR A 86 12.01 -1.68 -2.38
CA THR A 86 12.37 -2.68 -3.41
C THR A 86 12.12 -4.09 -2.89
N THR A 87 12.55 -4.37 -1.66
CA THR A 87 12.34 -5.68 -0.99
C THR A 87 10.85 -5.97 -0.80
N THR A 88 10.07 -4.97 -0.36
CA THR A 88 8.61 -5.09 -0.23
C THR A 88 7.96 -5.40 -1.58
N LEU A 89 8.33 -4.67 -2.65
CA LEU A 89 7.77 -4.89 -3.99
C LEU A 89 8.09 -6.28 -4.55
N GLU A 90 9.31 -6.78 -4.35
CA GLU A 90 9.67 -8.13 -4.76
C GLU A 90 8.87 -9.20 -4.00
N THR A 91 8.68 -9.00 -2.70
CA THR A 91 7.88 -9.90 -1.86
C THR A 91 6.42 -9.92 -2.31
N GLU A 92 5.80 -8.75 -2.50
CA GLU A 92 4.42 -8.64 -2.97
C GLU A 92 4.23 -9.27 -4.37
N ARG A 93 5.21 -9.12 -5.27
CA ARG A 93 5.16 -9.75 -6.59
C ARG A 93 5.18 -11.27 -6.49
N LYS A 94 6.04 -11.82 -5.62
CA LYS A 94 6.12 -13.26 -5.39
C LYS A 94 4.82 -13.80 -4.79
N GLU A 95 4.28 -13.14 -3.77
CA GLU A 95 3.02 -13.52 -3.13
C GLU A 95 1.84 -13.47 -4.10
N ARG A 96 1.77 -12.44 -4.97
CA ARG A 96 0.73 -12.37 -6.02
C ARG A 96 0.86 -13.50 -7.02
N ALA A 97 2.08 -13.80 -7.49
CA ALA A 97 2.31 -14.91 -8.41
C ALA A 97 1.92 -16.26 -7.79
N GLU A 98 2.27 -16.50 -6.52
CA GLU A 98 1.86 -17.71 -5.78
C GLU A 98 0.35 -17.79 -5.60
N LYS A 99 -0.31 -16.66 -5.30
CA LYS A 99 -1.77 -16.60 -5.16
C LYS A 99 -2.48 -16.85 -6.49
N ASP A 100 -2.02 -16.25 -7.57
CA ASP A 100 -2.59 -16.42 -8.91
C ASP A 100 -2.42 -17.86 -9.38
N GLU A 101 -1.26 -18.48 -9.13
CA GLU A 101 -1.05 -19.89 -9.45
C GLU A 101 -1.95 -20.79 -8.60
N ARG A 102 -2.08 -20.53 -7.29
CA ARG A 102 -2.98 -21.30 -6.43
C ARG A 102 -4.43 -21.17 -6.88
N ALA A 103 -4.88 -19.99 -7.29
CA ALA A 103 -6.22 -19.78 -7.84
C ALA A 103 -6.43 -20.54 -9.16
N ARG A 104 -5.42 -20.56 -10.03
CA ARG A 104 -5.43 -21.35 -11.28
C ARG A 104 -5.55 -22.85 -10.99
N LEU A 105 -4.77 -23.36 -10.04
CA LEU A 105 -4.83 -24.77 -9.60
C LEU A 105 -6.19 -25.10 -8.97
N ASP A 106 -6.72 -24.20 -8.15
CA ASP A 106 -8.05 -24.35 -7.53
C ASP A 106 -9.15 -24.50 -8.59
N GLY A 107 -9.13 -23.67 -9.64
CA GLY A 107 -10.06 -23.76 -10.77
C GLY A 107 -9.95 -25.10 -11.51
N LEU A 108 -8.72 -25.54 -11.80
CA LEU A 108 -8.49 -26.83 -12.46
C LEU A 108 -9.00 -28.02 -11.62
N VAL A 109 -8.80 -27.99 -10.31
CA VAL A 109 -9.31 -29.04 -9.42
C VAL A 109 -10.83 -28.99 -9.33
N THR A 110 -11.43 -27.81 -9.27
CA THR A 110 -12.90 -27.66 -9.31
C THR A 110 -13.48 -28.21 -10.61
N ASP A 111 -12.89 -27.92 -11.76
CA ASP A 111 -13.32 -28.47 -13.05
C ASP A 111 -13.16 -30.00 -13.08
N PHE A 112 -12.06 -30.52 -12.53
CA PHE A 112 -11.82 -31.97 -12.42
C PHE A 112 -12.81 -32.67 -11.47
N PHE A 113 -13.38 -31.96 -10.50
CA PHE A 113 -14.36 -32.50 -9.55
C PHE A 113 -15.80 -32.43 -10.08
N ALA A 114 -16.06 -31.71 -11.18
CA ALA A 114 -17.41 -31.49 -11.69
C ALA A 114 -18.16 -32.80 -12.05
N ASP A 115 -17.42 -33.85 -12.41
CA ASP A 115 -17.96 -35.17 -12.75
C ASP A 115 -17.96 -36.16 -11.57
N LYS A 116 -17.58 -35.73 -10.36
CA LYS A 116 -17.41 -36.60 -9.19
C LYS A 116 -18.42 -36.29 -8.10
N HIS A 117 -19.05 -37.34 -7.59
CA HIS A 117 -19.97 -37.25 -6.47
C HIS A 117 -19.26 -37.71 -5.21
N PHE A 118 -19.00 -36.76 -4.31
CA PHE A 118 -18.44 -37.04 -3.00
C PHE A 118 -19.56 -37.36 -1.99
N VAL A 119 -19.24 -38.14 -0.96
CA VAL A 119 -20.20 -38.49 0.11
C VAL A 119 -20.74 -37.26 0.82
N ASN A 120 -19.92 -36.21 0.98
CA ASN A 120 -20.33 -34.93 1.52
C ASN A 120 -19.36 -33.82 1.06
N ALA A 121 -19.75 -32.55 1.29
CA ALA A 121 -18.94 -31.38 0.93
C ALA A 121 -17.61 -31.30 1.71
N ILE A 122 -17.59 -31.72 2.98
CA ILE A 122 -16.38 -31.66 3.83
C ILE A 122 -15.28 -32.56 3.25
N THR A 123 -15.64 -33.77 2.82
CA THR A 123 -14.72 -34.69 2.15
C THR A 123 -14.25 -34.11 0.83
N ALA A 124 -15.16 -33.53 0.02
CA ALA A 124 -14.78 -32.89 -1.23
C ALA A 124 -13.76 -31.76 -1.00
N ASP A 125 -14.02 -30.88 -0.03
CA ASP A 125 -13.15 -29.74 0.30
C ASP A 125 -11.80 -30.19 0.83
N ALA A 126 -11.77 -31.23 1.68
CA ALA A 126 -10.52 -31.79 2.20
C ALA A 126 -9.65 -32.39 1.09
N ILE A 127 -10.25 -33.14 0.16
CA ILE A 127 -9.53 -33.75 -0.97
C ILE A 127 -9.11 -32.66 -1.97
N LYS A 128 -9.94 -31.64 -2.20
CA LYS A 128 -9.61 -30.47 -3.02
C LYS A 128 -8.37 -29.75 -2.48
N ALA A 129 -8.35 -29.42 -1.19
CA ALA A 129 -7.22 -28.75 -0.55
C ALA A 129 -5.92 -29.57 -0.68
N GLN A 130 -5.98 -30.87 -0.37
CA GLN A 130 -4.82 -31.75 -0.49
C GLN A 130 -4.31 -31.86 -1.94
N LEU A 131 -5.23 -31.87 -2.92
CA LEU A 131 -4.85 -31.96 -4.32
C LEU A 131 -4.23 -30.67 -4.84
N VAL A 132 -4.77 -29.50 -4.48
CA VAL A 132 -4.18 -28.19 -4.81
C VAL A 132 -2.77 -28.06 -4.19
N ASP A 133 -2.61 -28.45 -2.93
CA ASP A 133 -1.31 -28.38 -2.25
C ASP A 133 -0.28 -29.32 -2.88
N LYS A 134 -0.67 -30.55 -3.27
CA LYS A 134 0.21 -31.46 -4.01
C LYS A 134 0.54 -30.95 -5.41
N LEU A 135 -0.41 -30.33 -6.12
CA LEU A 135 -0.16 -29.76 -7.45
C LEU A 135 0.83 -28.61 -7.40
N ASN A 136 0.85 -27.88 -6.29
CA ASN A 136 1.79 -26.79 -6.06
C ASN A 136 3.18 -27.28 -5.57
N SER A 137 3.36 -28.59 -5.37
CA SER A 137 4.61 -29.17 -4.89
C SER A 137 5.48 -29.67 -6.04
N ASP A 138 6.81 -29.70 -5.83
CA ASP A 138 7.74 -30.18 -6.85
C ASP A 138 7.50 -31.66 -7.21
N GLU A 139 6.90 -32.46 -6.31
CA GLU A 139 6.57 -33.87 -6.54
C GLU A 139 5.44 -34.10 -7.55
N ALA A 140 4.67 -33.07 -7.91
CA ALA A 140 3.66 -33.13 -8.95
C ALA A 140 4.22 -32.97 -10.37
N ARG A 141 5.49 -32.54 -10.53
CA ARG A 141 6.10 -32.37 -11.85
C ARG A 141 6.10 -33.69 -12.62
N GLY A 142 5.33 -33.72 -13.72
CA GLY A 142 5.21 -34.89 -14.61
C GLY A 142 4.12 -35.89 -14.23
N LYS A 143 3.32 -35.64 -13.19
CA LYS A 143 2.14 -36.46 -12.83
C LYS A 143 0.85 -35.77 -13.27
N SER A 144 -0.15 -36.54 -13.68
CA SER A 144 -1.47 -35.98 -14.02
C SER A 144 -2.28 -35.69 -12.74
N ILE A 145 -3.25 -34.78 -12.84
CA ILE A 145 -4.21 -34.49 -11.76
C ILE A 145 -4.93 -35.78 -11.34
N SER A 146 -5.27 -36.65 -12.29
CA SER A 146 -5.88 -37.96 -12.04
C SER A 146 -4.99 -38.88 -11.21
N ASP A 147 -3.69 -38.97 -11.52
CA ASP A 147 -2.76 -39.82 -10.76
C ASP A 147 -2.58 -39.31 -9.32
N LEU A 148 -2.50 -37.99 -9.15
CA LEU A 148 -2.40 -37.36 -7.85
C LEU A 148 -3.69 -37.54 -7.04
N PHE A 149 -4.85 -37.41 -7.67
CA PHE A 149 -6.14 -37.69 -7.07
C PHE A 149 -6.23 -39.15 -6.63
N ASP A 150 -5.94 -40.09 -7.52
CA ASP A 150 -5.92 -41.53 -7.23
C ASP A 150 -5.00 -41.87 -6.07
N THR A 151 -3.82 -41.24 -5.98
CA THR A 151 -2.90 -41.41 -4.85
C THR A 151 -3.51 -40.97 -3.52
N ILE A 152 -4.40 -39.98 -3.53
CA ILE A 152 -5.09 -39.49 -2.33
C ILE A 152 -6.29 -40.40 -2.00
N VAL A 153 -7.10 -40.75 -2.99
CA VAL A 153 -8.41 -41.39 -2.77
C VAL A 153 -8.39 -42.90 -2.85
N LYS A 154 -7.34 -43.54 -3.37
CA LYS A 154 -7.21 -44.99 -3.42
C LYS A 154 -6.37 -45.53 -2.26
N ASP A 155 -6.60 -46.79 -1.92
CA ASP A 155 -5.77 -47.56 -1.01
C ASP A 155 -4.58 -48.22 -1.74
N ASP A 156 -3.70 -48.87 -0.98
CA ASP A 156 -2.52 -49.57 -1.53
C ASP A 156 -2.90 -50.75 -2.46
N LYS A 157 -4.18 -51.13 -2.50
CA LYS A 157 -4.74 -52.18 -3.35
C LYS A 157 -5.39 -51.61 -4.62
N GLY A 158 -5.38 -50.29 -4.80
CA GLY A 158 -5.94 -49.59 -5.95
C GLY A 158 -7.47 -49.39 -5.90
N ASN A 159 -8.11 -49.70 -4.77
CA ASN A 159 -9.54 -49.47 -4.57
C ASN A 159 -9.77 -48.08 -3.98
N TYR A 160 -10.88 -47.44 -4.34
CA TYR A 160 -11.28 -46.20 -3.68
C TYR A 160 -11.48 -46.45 -2.18
N LYS A 161 -10.90 -45.59 -1.35
CA LYS A 161 -11.13 -45.60 0.09
C LYS A 161 -12.65 -45.46 0.34
N PRO A 162 -13.18 -46.15 1.34
CA PRO A 162 -14.59 -46.04 1.67
C PRO A 162 -14.95 -44.60 2.03
N ASP A 163 -16.21 -44.25 1.81
CA ASP A 163 -16.78 -42.97 2.18
C ASP A 163 -16.14 -41.72 1.52
N ILE A 164 -15.48 -41.87 0.37
CA ILE A 164 -14.98 -40.74 -0.43
C ILE A 164 -15.92 -40.40 -1.59
N LEU A 165 -16.15 -41.36 -2.49
CA LEU A 165 -17.00 -41.19 -3.67
C LEU A 165 -18.27 -42.03 -3.56
N ILE A 166 -19.35 -41.52 -4.12
CA ILE A 166 -20.64 -42.19 -4.26
C ILE A 166 -20.98 -42.38 -5.73
N ASP A 167 -21.76 -43.41 -6.04
CA ASP A 167 -22.24 -43.63 -7.41
C ASP A 167 -23.43 -42.71 -7.73
N GLU A 168 -23.68 -42.49 -9.02
CA GLU A 168 -24.77 -41.62 -9.50
C GLU A 168 -26.13 -42.02 -8.92
N LYS A 169 -26.38 -43.33 -8.76
CA LYS A 169 -27.65 -43.82 -8.22
C LYS A 169 -27.85 -43.42 -6.76
N THR A 170 -26.81 -43.55 -5.92
CA THR A 170 -26.89 -43.13 -4.52
C THR A 170 -26.94 -41.61 -4.39
N PHE A 171 -26.22 -40.87 -5.24
CA PHE A 171 -26.30 -39.41 -5.29
C PHE A 171 -27.73 -38.93 -5.60
N GLN A 172 -28.36 -39.46 -6.65
CA GLN A 172 -29.74 -39.13 -7.01
C GLN A 172 -30.73 -39.52 -5.90
N ALA A 173 -30.53 -40.68 -5.26
CA ALA A 173 -31.37 -41.09 -4.13
C ALA A 173 -31.24 -40.12 -2.94
N GLN A 174 -30.04 -39.60 -2.65
CA GLN A 174 -29.83 -38.61 -1.59
C GLN A 174 -30.45 -37.26 -1.94
N GLN A 175 -30.30 -36.78 -3.18
CA GLN A 175 -30.89 -35.52 -3.62
C GLN A 175 -32.43 -35.57 -3.54
N ASN A 176 -33.02 -36.68 -3.97
CA ASN A 176 -34.46 -36.90 -3.88
C ASN A 176 -34.95 -36.97 -2.43
N ARG A 177 -34.19 -37.61 -1.52
CA ARG A 177 -34.51 -37.63 -0.08
C ARG A 177 -34.48 -36.23 0.53
N SER A 178 -33.46 -35.42 0.24
CA SER A 178 -33.35 -34.04 0.73
C SER A 178 -34.52 -33.16 0.29
N GLN A 179 -35.07 -33.37 -0.91
CA GLN A 179 -36.26 -32.67 -1.38
C GLN A 179 -37.55 -33.10 -0.66
N ILE A 180 -37.62 -34.35 -0.20
CA ILE A 180 -38.79 -34.89 0.49
C ILE A 180 -38.83 -34.44 1.97
N VAL A 181 -37.66 -34.30 2.61
CA VAL A 181 -37.57 -33.84 4.01
C VAL A 181 -37.49 -32.31 4.16
N GLY A 182 -37.24 -31.58 3.07
CA GLY A 182 -37.12 -30.12 3.02
C GLY A 182 -38.44 -29.35 3.00
N ASN A 183 -39.46 -29.78 3.74
CA ASN A 183 -40.66 -28.95 3.93
C ASN A 183 -40.31 -27.72 4.79
N PRO A 184 -40.78 -26.49 4.45
CA PRO A 184 -40.44 -25.29 5.20
C PRO A 184 -40.97 -25.35 6.65
N ILE A 185 -40.09 -25.03 7.60
CA ILE A 185 -40.24 -25.08 9.07
C ILE A 185 -41.39 -24.19 9.60
N ASN A 186 -42.10 -23.44 8.74
CA ASN A 186 -43.26 -22.62 9.08
C ASN A 186 -44.61 -23.23 8.68
N GLN A 187 -44.66 -24.50 8.29
CA GLN A 187 -45.94 -25.21 8.23
C GLN A 187 -46.28 -25.77 9.61
N PRO A 188 -47.48 -25.50 10.16
CA PRO A 188 -47.89 -26.05 11.44
C PRO A 188 -47.81 -27.58 11.36
N ASP A 189 -47.28 -28.18 12.42
CA ASP A 189 -47.08 -29.62 12.52
C ASP A 189 -48.34 -30.37 12.04
N GLY A 190 -48.21 -31.17 10.98
CA GLY A 190 -49.33 -31.88 10.35
C GLY A 190 -50.00 -31.20 9.14
N ALA A 191 -49.40 -30.20 8.49
CA ALA A 191 -49.89 -29.66 7.23
C ALA A 191 -50.08 -30.76 6.17
N LYS A 192 -51.32 -30.93 5.71
CA LYS A 192 -51.71 -31.97 4.75
C LYS A 192 -51.25 -31.54 3.35
N LEU A 193 -50.47 -32.39 2.67
CA LEU A 193 -50.18 -32.19 1.24
C LEU A 193 -51.50 -32.09 0.47
N SER A 194 -51.58 -31.12 -0.44
CA SER A 194 -52.72 -30.99 -1.33
C SER A 194 -52.81 -32.19 -2.28
N MET A 195 -54.00 -32.50 -2.79
CA MET A 195 -54.19 -33.56 -3.79
C MET A 195 -53.31 -33.34 -5.03
N ALA A 196 -53.07 -32.09 -5.41
CA ALA A 196 -52.18 -31.75 -6.53
C ALA A 196 -50.71 -32.11 -6.22
N GLU A 197 -50.25 -31.92 -5.00
CA GLU A 197 -48.90 -32.31 -4.58
C GLU A 197 -48.76 -33.83 -4.44
N LEU A 198 -49.78 -34.53 -3.92
CA LEU A 198 -49.80 -35.99 -3.87
C LEU A 198 -49.78 -36.64 -5.26
N MET A 199 -50.55 -36.09 -6.21
CA MET A 199 -50.53 -36.53 -7.61
C MET A 199 -49.17 -36.27 -8.27
N LYS A 200 -48.53 -35.12 -8.03
CA LYS A 200 -47.17 -34.84 -8.50
C LYS A 200 -46.16 -35.84 -7.93
N LEU A 201 -46.31 -36.21 -6.66
CA LEU A 201 -45.42 -37.15 -5.98
C LEU A 201 -45.59 -38.58 -6.52
N LYS A 202 -46.82 -39.02 -6.77
CA LYS A 202 -47.13 -40.32 -7.42
C LYS A 202 -46.67 -40.36 -8.88
N ASN A 203 -46.77 -39.26 -9.61
CA ASN A 203 -46.25 -39.21 -10.98
C ASN A 203 -44.71 -39.28 -11.04
N LYS A 204 -44.02 -38.72 -10.04
CA LYS A 204 -42.56 -38.83 -9.92
C LYS A 204 -42.11 -40.20 -9.37
N ASN A 205 -42.91 -40.80 -8.51
CA ASN A 205 -42.66 -42.10 -7.88
C ASN A 205 -43.88 -43.02 -8.07
N PRO A 206 -43.96 -43.76 -9.20
CA PRO A 206 -45.15 -44.56 -9.57
C PRO A 206 -45.55 -45.61 -8.54
N ASP A 207 -44.57 -46.13 -7.79
CA ASP A 207 -44.74 -47.17 -6.77
C ASP A 207 -45.09 -46.62 -5.38
N MET A 208 -45.22 -45.29 -5.24
CA MET A 208 -45.54 -44.67 -3.96
C MET A 208 -47.03 -44.87 -3.61
N ASP A 209 -47.29 -45.56 -2.50
CA ASP A 209 -48.64 -45.69 -1.96
C ASP A 209 -49.11 -44.38 -1.32
N ILE A 210 -50.02 -43.70 -2.01
CA ILE A 210 -50.63 -42.45 -1.54
C ILE A 210 -51.89 -42.67 -0.69
N THR A 211 -52.36 -43.91 -0.54
CA THR A 211 -53.58 -44.27 0.21
C THR A 211 -53.59 -43.74 1.67
N PRO A 212 -52.47 -43.76 2.42
CA PRO A 212 -52.41 -43.22 3.78
C PRO A 212 -52.69 -41.70 3.86
N TYR A 213 -52.48 -40.98 2.75
CA TYR A 213 -52.65 -39.52 2.68
C TYR A 213 -54.06 -39.13 2.19
N LEU A 214 -54.76 -40.03 1.50
CA LEU A 214 -56.11 -39.82 0.99
C LEU A 214 -57.20 -39.98 2.07
N ASN A 215 -56.97 -40.83 3.08
CA ASN A 215 -58.01 -41.31 3.99
C ASN A 215 -57.99 -40.76 5.42
N ARG A 216 -57.30 -39.63 5.69
CA ARG A 216 -57.44 -38.95 7.01
C ARG A 216 -58.79 -38.22 7.11
N LYS A 217 -59.87 -38.99 7.29
CA LYS A 217 -61.17 -38.50 7.78
C LYS A 217 -60.93 -37.87 9.16
N LYS A 218 -61.60 -36.74 9.41
CA LYS A 218 -61.58 -36.05 10.69
C LYS A 218 -62.20 -36.97 11.74
N GLU A 219 -61.40 -37.65 12.54
CA GLU A 219 -61.84 -38.08 13.85
C GLU A 219 -61.93 -36.81 14.71
N LYS A 220 -63.12 -36.59 15.26
CA LYS A 220 -63.47 -35.47 16.15
C LYS A 220 -63.10 -35.84 17.57
#